data_AF-A0A538E743-F1
#
_entry.id   AF-A0A538E743-F1
#
_cell.length_a   1.000
_cell.length_b   1.000
_cell.length_c   1.000
_cell.angle_alpha   90.00
_cell.angle_beta   90.00
_cell.angle_gamma   90.00
#
_symmetry.space_group_name_H-M   'P 1'
#
loop_
_entity.id
_entity.type
_entity.pdbx_description
1 polymer ?
#
loop_
_entity_poly.entity_id
_entity_poly.type
_entity_poly.pdbx_seq_one_letter_code
_entity_poly.pdbx_strand_id
1 'polypeptide(L)' 'MEPLPDLATLSDDNLKKLIDELTQEELEISYQRRLLHGKIDILRAELVARLQKTQGRSVLDQLDVDRLTEILTSKAAPPS' A
#
# COMPACT_ATOMS: atom_id res chain seq x y z
N MET A 1 -6.74 -6.49 15.79
CA MET A 1 -6.31 -5.20 16.36
C MET A 1 -6.16 -5.44 17.84
N GLU A 2 -4.96 -5.30 18.40
CA GLU A 2 -4.82 -5.38 19.86
C GLU A 2 -5.58 -4.19 20.47
N PRO A 3 -6.38 -4.42 21.53
CA PRO A 3 -7.10 -3.35 22.18
C PRO A 3 -6.11 -2.39 22.86
N LEU A 4 -6.45 -1.10 22.88
CA LEU A 4 -5.69 -0.13 23.66
C LEU A 4 -5.74 -0.51 25.15
N PRO A 5 -4.65 -0.26 25.91
CA PRO A 5 -4.65 -0.45 27.35
C PRO A 5 -5.64 0.50 28.03
N ASP A 6 -5.98 0.23 29.29
CA ASP A 6 -6.85 1.11 30.08
C ASP A 6 -6.16 2.47 30.34
N LEU A 7 -6.54 3.45 29.52
CA LEU A 7 -5.97 4.79 29.51
C LEU A 7 -6.18 5.54 30.84
N ALA A 8 -7.23 5.22 31.59
CA ALA A 8 -7.52 5.88 32.87
C ALA A 8 -6.49 5.52 33.96
N THR A 9 -5.75 4.43 33.76
CA THR A 9 -4.74 3.93 34.71
C THR A 9 -3.31 4.21 34.28
N LEU A 10 -3.11 4.75 33.07
CA LEU A 10 -1.80 5.06 32.53
C LEU A 10 -1.27 6.37 33.15
N SER A 11 -0.01 6.39 33.56
CA SER A 11 0.68 7.64 33.86
C SER A 11 0.99 8.42 32.58
N ASP A 12 1.14 9.73 32.69
CA ASP A 12 1.49 10.61 31.57
C ASP A 12 2.80 10.17 30.86
N ASP A 13 3.78 9.68 31.62
CA ASP A 13 5.05 9.21 31.05
C ASP A 13 4.87 7.91 30.26
N ASN A 14 4.06 6.98 30.77
CA ASN A 14 3.74 5.75 30.04
C ASN A 14 2.89 6.06 28.79
N LEU A 15 2.03 7.07 28.86
CA LEU A 15 1.23 7.51 27.72
C LEU A 15 2.11 8.10 26.61
N LYS A 16 3.04 8.98 26.95
CA LYS A 16 4.02 9.52 25.99
C LYS A 16 4.83 8.41 25.34
N LYS A 17 5.33 7.48 26.16
CA LYS A 17 6.09 6.33 25.66
C LYS A 17 5.29 5.48 24.68
N LEU A 18 4.02 5.17 25.00
CA LEU A 18 3.14 4.40 24.12
C LEU A 18 2.86 5.14 22.81
N ILE A 19 2.67 6.46 22.85
CA ILE A 19 2.51 7.29 21.65
C ILE A 19 3.77 7.21 20.77
N ASP A 20 4.95 7.35 21.36
CA ASP A 20 6.23 7.30 20.64
C ASP A 20 6.44 5.93 19.99
N GLU A 21 6.15 4.85 20.71
CA GLU A 21 6.24 3.47 20.21
C GLU A 21 5.30 3.24 19.01
N LEU A 22 4.02 3.59 19.15
CA LEU A 22 3.03 3.42 18.07
C LEU A 22 3.33 4.32 16.87
N THR A 23 3.88 5.52 17.10
CA THR A 23 4.29 6.42 16.02
C THR A 23 5.47 5.84 15.24
N GLN A 24 6.45 5.25 15.94
CA GLN A 24 7.58 4.60 15.29
C GLN A 24 7.13 3.37 14.48
N GLU A 25 6.23 2.55 15.03
CA GLU A 25 5.65 1.42 14.31
C GLU A 25 4.88 1.87 13.06
N GLU A 26 4.07 2.92 13.17
CA GLU A 26 3.36 3.50 12.03
C GLU A 26 4.34 3.92 10.93
N LEU A 27 5.42 4.61 11.29
CA LEU A 27 6.42 5.09 10.33
C LEU A 27 7.06 3.93 9.55
N GLU A 28 7.38 2.83 10.23
CA GLU A 28 7.95 1.63 9.63
C GLU A 28 6.97 0.95 8.68
N ILE A 29 5.71 0.77 9.10
CA ILE A 29 4.64 0.22 8.26
C ILE A 29 4.43 1.11 7.03
N SER A 30 4.36 2.43 7.22
CA SER A 30 4.22 3.41 6.16
C SER A 30 5.40 3.39 5.18
N TYR A 31 6.62 3.17 5.66
CA TYR A 31 7.81 2.98 4.81
C TYR A 31 7.69 1.71 3.96
N GLN A 32 7.37 0.57 4.57
CA GLN A 32 7.18 -0.69 3.85
C GLN A 32 6.05 -0.59 2.81
N ARG A 33 4.93 0.05 3.18
CA ARG A 33 3.81 0.34 2.27
C ARG A 33 4.27 1.12 1.04
N ARG A 34 5.02 2.22 1.23
CA ARG A 34 5.56 3.01 0.10
C ARG A 34 6.51 2.21 -0.78
N LEU A 35 7.40 1.41 -0.18
CA LEU A 35 8.34 0.58 -0.94
C LEU A 35 7.60 -0.47 -1.81
N LEU A 36 6.57 -1.11 -1.25
CA LEU A 36 5.74 -2.06 -1.99
C LEU A 36 4.98 -1.39 -3.13
N HIS A 37 4.35 -0.23 -2.88
CA HIS A 37 3.69 0.53 -3.94
C HIS A 37 4.65 0.92 -5.06
N GLY A 38 5.87 1.38 -4.74
CA GLY A 38 6.87 1.71 -5.75
C GLY A 38 7.25 0.51 -6.62
N LYS A 39 7.46 -0.67 -6.02
CA LYS A 39 7.72 -1.92 -6.76
C LYS A 39 6.55 -2.30 -7.67
N ILE A 40 5.33 -2.23 -7.15
CA ILE A 40 4.10 -2.55 -7.90
C ILE A 40 3.93 -1.59 -9.07
N ASP A 41 4.15 -0.28 -8.86
CA ASP A 41 4.01 0.74 -9.91
C ASP A 41 5.03 0.54 -11.04
N ILE A 42 6.28 0.16 -10.72
CA ILE A 42 7.30 -0.20 -11.74
C ILE A 42 6.83 -1.41 -12.57
N LEU A 43 6.35 -2.47 -11.91
CA LEU A 43 5.88 -3.68 -12.60
C LEU A 43 4.65 -3.40 -13.48
N ARG A 44 3.73 -2.57 -12.99
CA ARG A 44 2.57 -2.09 -13.77
C ARG A 44 3.00 -1.32 -15.01
N ALA A 45 3.97 -0.40 -14.88
CA ALA A 45 4.48 0.36 -16.01
C ALA A 45 5.12 -0.54 -17.08
N GLU A 46 5.92 -1.52 -16.66
CA GLU A 46 6.52 -2.50 -17.57
C GLU A 46 5.46 -3.33 -18.29
N LEU A 47 4.41 -3.77 -17.58
CA LEU A 47 3.31 -4.50 -18.18
C LEU A 47 2.65 -3.65 -19.27
N VAL A 48 2.28 -2.40 -18.98
CA VAL A 48 1.71 -1.47 -19.98
C VAL A 48 2.64 -1.30 -21.19
N ALA A 49 3.94 -1.14 -20.98
CA ALA A 49 4.91 -1.00 -22.06
C ALA A 49 4.95 -2.25 -22.99
N ARG A 50 4.85 -3.45 -22.42
CA ARG A 50 4.78 -4.71 -23.20
C ARG A 50 3.49 -4.82 -24.01
N LEU A 51 2.36 -4.39 -23.45
CA LEU A 51 1.07 -4.39 -24.14
C LEU A 51 1.08 -3.49 -25.37
N GLN A 52 1.64 -2.28 -25.22
CA GLN A 52 1.79 -1.34 -26.32
C GLN A 52 2.69 -1.90 -27.44
N LYS A 53 3.81 -2.53 -27.08
CA LYS A 53 4.74 -3.13 -28.06
C LYS A 53 4.14 -4.29 -28.86
N THR A 54 3.21 -5.04 -28.25
CA THR A 54 2.57 -6.20 -28.89
C THR A 54 1.30 -5.83 -29.66
N GLN A 55 0.96 -4.53 -29.78
CA GLN A 55 -0.35 -4.06 -30.26
C GLN A 55 -1.53 -4.80 -29.58
N GLY A 56 -1.38 -5.15 -28.30
CA GLY A 56 -2.35 -5.92 -27.53
C GLY A 56 -2.49 -7.40 -27.90
N ARG A 57 -1.67 -7.94 -28.81
CA ARG A 57 -1.88 -9.28 -29.41
C ARG A 57 -1.21 -10.49 -28.72
N SER A 58 -0.40 -10.32 -27.67
CA SER A 58 0.42 -11.47 -27.19
C SER A 58 0.43 -11.75 -25.69
N VAL A 59 -0.08 -10.88 -24.81
CA VAL A 59 0.00 -11.10 -23.34
C VAL A 59 -1.36 -10.92 -22.63
N LEU A 60 -2.41 -10.51 -23.36
CA LEU A 60 -3.73 -10.16 -22.79
C LEU A 60 -4.82 -11.20 -22.99
N ASP A 61 -4.63 -12.22 -23.84
CA ASP A 61 -5.60 -13.32 -23.94
C ASP A 61 -5.76 -14.10 -22.62
N GLN A 62 -4.85 -13.89 -21.64
CA GLN A 62 -4.91 -14.48 -20.29
C GLN A 62 -5.05 -13.48 -19.14
N LEU A 63 -4.84 -12.18 -19.37
CA LEU A 63 -4.90 -11.14 -18.34
C LEU A 63 -5.95 -10.11 -18.75
N ASP A 64 -7.12 -10.23 -18.13
CA ASP A 64 -8.29 -9.39 -18.33
C ASP A 64 -7.92 -7.90 -18.27
N VAL A 65 -7.99 -7.21 -19.42
CA VAL A 65 -7.63 -5.79 -19.57
C VAL A 65 -8.47 -4.91 -18.64
N ASP A 66 -9.69 -5.35 -18.35
CA ASP A 66 -10.62 -4.68 -17.44
C ASP A 66 -10.10 -4.72 -15.99
N ARG A 67 -9.57 -5.85 -15.52
CA ARG A 67 -8.90 -5.96 -14.22
C ARG A 67 -7.66 -5.07 -14.14
N LEU A 68 -6.87 -4.99 -15.21
CA LEU A 68 -5.71 -4.12 -15.24
C LEU A 68 -6.09 -2.65 -15.16
N THR A 69 -7.16 -2.26 -15.85
CA THR A 69 -7.70 -0.90 -15.80
C THR A 69 -8.21 -0.58 -14.39
N GLU A 70 -8.91 -1.50 -13.71
CA GLU A 70 -9.37 -1.36 -12.32
C GLU A 70 -8.19 -1.23 -11.32
N ILE A 71 -7.15 -2.02 -11.49
CA ILE A 71 -5.92 -1.99 -10.69
C ILE A 71 -5.15 -0.67 -10.87
N LEU A 72 -5.23 -0.05 -12.05
CA LEU A 72 -4.58 1.22 -12.38
C LEU A 72 -5.43 2.43 -11.99
N THR A 73 -6.75 2.35 -12.11
CA THR A 73 -7.70 3.43 -11.77
C THR A 73 -7.99 3.55 -10.27
N SER A 74 -7.83 2.46 -9.49
CA SER A 74 -7.90 2.48 -8.02
C SER A 74 -6.77 3.28 -7.34
N LYS A 75 -5.86 3.90 -8.11
CA LYS A 75 -4.85 4.83 -7.60
C LYS A 75 -5.48 6.19 -7.27
N ALA A 76 -6.01 6.37 -6.04
CA ALA A 76 -6.09 7.72 -5.43
C ALA A 76 -6.49 7.83 -3.94
N ALA A 77 -6.94 6.82 -3.22
CA ALA A 77 -7.28 7.01 -1.80
C ALA A 77 -6.61 5.94 -0.91
N PRO A 78 -5.74 6.33 0.04
CA PRO A 78 -5.50 5.46 1.18
C PRO A 78 -6.84 5.31 1.92
N PRO A 79 -7.27 4.09 2.28
CA PRO A 79 -8.41 3.97 3.18
C PRO A 79 -8.03 4.63 4.51
N SER A 80 -8.86 5.59 4.94
CA SER A 80 -8.81 6.19 6.28
C SER A 80 -9.06 5.15 7.37
#